data_AF-A0A8T4TVD6-F1
#
_entry.id   AF-A0A8T4TVD6-F1
#
_cell.length_a   1.000
_cell.length_b   1.000
_cell.length_c   1.000
_cell.angle_alpha   90.00
_cell.angle_beta   90.00
_cell.angle_gamma   90.00
#
_symmetry.space_group_name_H-M   'P 1'
#
loop_
_entity.id
_entity.type
_entity.pdbx_description
1 polymer ?
#
loop_
_entity_poly.entity_id
_entity_poly.type
_entity_poly.pdbx_seq_one_letter_code
_entity_poly.pdbx_strand_id
1 'polypeptide(L)'
;MVNLSSVIKGMKDKGIDNSSIIDELKNRGHSSRDIYDSLDKDGEQYSSDLEPPSPNERSSIPNSQQMDNKEQEWMNSPEEDRMMGPPLSDNAPQQIPQRQNIEQIEEIAEAIVEEKLQEFSSSIGDINIWKERVNSEIGAIKQEVIRIRNQLENLQIGMLGKVEGYNKSVQTMSSEMKALSKVMEKIIEPLSTNVKELSRITEKFKGIKG
;
A
#
# COMPACT_ATOMS: atom_id res chain seq x y z
N MET A 1 -22.25 15.92 -7.53
CA MET A 1 -21.12 14.97 -7.49
C MET A 1 -21.37 14.03 -6.32
N VAL A 2 -21.48 12.73 -6.58
CA VAL A 2 -21.65 11.73 -5.51
C VAL A 2 -20.30 11.62 -4.79
N ASN A 3 -20.30 11.82 -3.47
CA ASN A 3 -19.08 11.76 -2.68
C ASN A 3 -18.76 10.28 -2.39
N LEU A 4 -17.64 9.78 -2.94
CA LEU A 4 -17.28 8.36 -2.93
C LEU A 4 -17.16 7.82 -1.50
N SER A 5 -16.60 8.61 -0.58
CA SER A 5 -16.53 8.30 0.86
C SER A 5 -17.90 8.07 1.48
N SER A 6 -18.92 8.84 1.11
CA SER A 6 -20.28 8.65 1.64
C SER A 6 -20.94 7.36 1.15
N VAL A 7 -20.59 6.91 -0.06
CA VAL A 7 -21.13 5.66 -0.64
C VAL A 7 -20.46 4.45 0.01
N ILE A 8 -19.13 4.50 0.16
CA ILE A 8 -18.34 3.46 0.82
C ILE A 8 -18.83 3.27 2.26
N LYS A 9 -18.99 4.37 3.01
CA LYS A 9 -19.52 4.33 4.37
C LYS A 9 -20.90 3.69 4.44
N GLY A 10 -21.82 4.07 3.56
CA GLY A 10 -23.17 3.48 3.52
C GLY A 10 -23.22 2.01 3.11
N MET A 11 -22.21 1.51 2.38
CA MET A 11 -22.07 0.09 2.05
C MET A 11 -21.41 -0.70 3.20
N LYS A 12 -20.45 -0.09 3.89
CA LYS A 12 -19.81 -0.64 5.08
C LYS A 12 -20.79 -0.77 6.25
N ASP A 13 -21.66 0.23 6.45
CA ASP A 13 -22.74 0.19 7.45
C ASP A 13 -23.75 -0.95 7.18
N LYS A 14 -23.80 -1.45 5.94
CA LYS A 14 -24.60 -2.62 5.54
C LYS A 14 -23.86 -3.96 5.68
N GLY A 15 -22.62 -3.94 6.19
CA GLY A 15 -21.79 -5.13 6.37
C GLY A 15 -21.24 -5.72 5.08
N ILE A 16 -21.18 -4.94 3.99
CA ILE A 16 -20.59 -5.37 2.72
C ILE A 16 -19.07 -5.39 2.89
N ASP A 17 -18.44 -6.48 2.46
CA ASP A 17 -16.98 -6.62 2.51
C ASP A 17 -16.28 -5.68 1.55
N ASN A 18 -15.08 -5.22 1.92
CA ASN A 18 -14.33 -4.23 1.15
C ASN A 18 -13.97 -4.72 -0.26
N SER A 19 -13.76 -6.02 -0.47
CA SER A 19 -13.56 -6.58 -1.81
C SER A 19 -14.79 -6.39 -2.70
N SER A 20 -15.98 -6.63 -2.15
CA SER A 20 -17.25 -6.46 -2.84
C SER A 20 -17.57 -4.98 -3.10
N ILE A 21 -17.19 -4.08 -2.17
CA ILE A 21 -17.30 -2.63 -2.37
C ILE A 21 -16.41 -2.16 -3.53
N ILE A 22 -15.18 -2.68 -3.63
CA ILE A 22 -14.25 -2.32 -4.71
C ILE A 22 -14.81 -2.77 -6.07
N ASP A 23 -15.33 -3.99 -6.17
CA ASP A 23 -15.90 -4.51 -7.42
C ASP A 23 -17.15 -3.74 -7.85
N GLU A 24 -18.03 -3.42 -6.89
CA GLU A 24 -19.22 -2.59 -7.12
C GLU A 24 -18.85 -1.18 -7.61
N LEU A 25 -17.81 -0.57 -7.03
CA LEU A 25 -17.36 0.78 -7.41
C LEU A 25 -16.62 0.80 -8.75
N LYS A 26 -15.85 -0.25 -9.06
CA LYS A 26 -15.25 -0.46 -10.37
C LYS A 26 -16.31 -0.62 -11.45
N ASN A 27 -17.36 -1.41 -11.17
CA ASN A 27 -18.50 -1.58 -12.08
C ASN A 27 -19.28 -0.27 -12.28
N ARG A 28 -19.25 0.64 -11.30
CA ARG A 28 -19.81 2.00 -11.40
C ARG A 28 -18.89 3.00 -12.10
N GLY A 29 -17.71 2.57 -12.57
CA GLY A 29 -16.79 3.38 -13.35
C GLY A 29 -15.84 4.26 -12.53
N HIS A 30 -15.69 4.00 -11.22
CA HIS A 30 -14.73 4.71 -10.40
C HIS A 30 -13.31 4.15 -10.60
N SER A 31 -12.32 5.04 -10.62
CA SER A 31 -10.90 4.64 -10.70
C SER A 31 -10.49 3.91 -9.43
N SER A 32 -9.69 2.85 -9.58
CA SER A 32 -9.06 2.14 -8.47
C SER A 32 -8.41 3.12 -7.49
N ARG A 33 -7.69 4.13 -7.98
CA ARG A 33 -7.01 5.14 -7.15
C ARG A 33 -7.99 5.94 -6.28
N ASP A 34 -9.12 6.34 -6.84
CA ASP A 34 -10.12 7.13 -6.12
C ASP A 34 -10.82 6.29 -5.05
N ILE A 35 -11.05 5.00 -5.35
CA ILE A 35 -11.62 4.03 -4.41
C ILE A 35 -10.68 3.82 -3.22
N TYR A 36 -9.39 3.55 -3.47
CA TYR A 36 -8.41 3.33 -2.41
C TYR A 36 -8.17 4.58 -1.56
N ASP A 37 -8.05 5.76 -2.18
CA ASP A 37 -7.91 7.03 -1.45
C ASP A 37 -9.15 7.35 -0.59
N SER A 38 -10.34 6.97 -1.05
CA SER A 38 -11.57 7.15 -0.29
C SER A 38 -11.74 6.13 0.84
N LEU A 39 -11.21 4.91 0.68
CA LEU A 39 -11.25 3.84 1.67
C LEU A 39 -10.24 4.07 2.81
N ASP A 40 -9.06 4.61 2.49
CA ASP A 40 -8.01 4.96 3.46
C ASP A 40 -8.43 6.13 4.38
N LYS A 41 -9.18 7.09 3.82
CA LYS A 41 -9.71 8.25 4.55
C LYS A 41 -10.75 7.92 5.62
N ASP A 42 -11.41 6.76 5.54
CA ASP A 42 -12.40 6.32 6.54
C ASP A 42 -11.78 5.63 7.77
N GLY A 43 -10.45 5.66 7.91
CA GLY A 43 -9.79 5.59 9.23
C GLY A 43 -9.61 4.20 9.82
N GLU A 44 -9.72 3.13 9.04
CA GLU A 44 -9.28 1.80 9.48
C GLU A 44 -7.98 1.41 8.80
N GLN A 45 -6.93 1.40 9.61
CA GLN A 45 -5.60 0.89 9.31
C GLN A 45 -5.72 -0.55 8.77
N TYR A 46 -5.58 -0.71 7.46
CA TYR A 46 -5.46 -2.03 6.85
C TYR A 46 -4.02 -2.53 6.94
N SER A 47 -3.89 -3.75 7.44
CA SER A 47 -2.67 -4.56 7.41
C SER A 47 -2.23 -4.78 5.97
N SER A 48 -1.17 -4.10 5.57
CA SER A 48 0.07 -4.62 4.96
C SER A 48 0.08 -5.83 4.01
N ASP A 49 -1.00 -6.24 3.34
CA ASP A 49 -0.97 -7.37 2.39
C ASP A 49 -1.61 -7.11 1.02
N LEU A 50 -1.95 -5.86 0.71
CA LEU A 50 -2.37 -5.48 -0.64
C LEU A 50 -1.57 -4.25 -1.08
N GLU A 51 -0.54 -4.48 -1.89
CA GLU A 51 0.20 -3.41 -2.56
C GLU A 51 -0.76 -2.56 -3.41
N PRO A 52 -0.69 -1.22 -3.31
CA PRO A 52 -1.46 -0.35 -4.19
C PRO A 52 -1.01 -0.58 -5.65
N PRO A 53 -1.95 -0.76 -6.60
CA PRO A 53 -1.58 -0.87 -8.01
C PRO A 53 -0.90 0.41 -8.46
N SER A 54 0.24 0.25 -9.13
CA SER A 54 1.09 1.34 -9.60
C SER A 54 0.31 2.31 -10.51
N PRO A 55 0.68 3.61 -10.57
CA PRO A 55 -0.12 4.67 -11.18
C PRO A 55 -0.32 4.61 -12.71
N ASN A 56 0.01 3.50 -13.37
CA ASN A 56 0.15 3.42 -14.82
C ASN A 56 -0.93 2.58 -15.53
N GLU A 57 -2.10 2.40 -14.91
CA GLU A 57 -3.28 1.86 -15.60
C GLU A 57 -4.24 2.97 -15.98
N ARG A 58 -3.82 3.79 -16.95
CA ARG A 58 -4.77 4.53 -17.76
C ARG A 58 -5.21 3.66 -18.93
N SER A 59 -6.51 3.36 -18.90
CA SER A 59 -7.34 2.95 -20.04
C SER A 59 -7.29 1.46 -20.38
N SER A 60 -8.21 0.69 -19.79
CA SER A 60 -8.93 -0.36 -20.50
C SER A 60 -10.19 -0.69 -19.69
N ILE A 61 -11.35 -0.24 -20.18
CA ILE A 61 -12.65 -0.75 -19.74
C ILE A 61 -12.78 -2.17 -20.31
N PRO A 62 -13.35 -3.14 -19.57
CA PRO A 62 -13.39 -4.54 -19.97
C PRO A 62 -14.57 -4.81 -20.89
N ASN A 63 -14.34 -5.53 -22.01
CA ASN A 63 -15.41 -6.32 -22.60
C ASN A 63 -15.30 -7.75 -22.07
N SER A 64 -16.26 -8.12 -21.25
CA SER A 64 -16.48 -9.47 -20.77
C SER A 64 -17.28 -10.23 -21.82
N GLN A 65 -16.80 -11.42 -22.22
CA GLN A 65 -17.67 -12.51 -22.63
C GLN A 65 -16.94 -13.85 -22.53
N GLN A 66 -17.21 -14.50 -21.41
CA GLN A 66 -17.42 -15.94 -21.28
C GLN A 66 -18.12 -16.52 -22.52
N MET A 67 -17.60 -17.59 -23.11
CA MET A 67 -18.28 -18.90 -23.15
C MET A 67 -17.48 -19.92 -23.94
N ASP A 68 -17.21 -21.02 -23.24
CA ASP A 68 -17.16 -22.39 -23.71
C ASP A 68 -18.15 -22.65 -24.86
N ASN A 69 -17.69 -23.17 -26.01
CA ASN A 69 -18.54 -24.06 -26.80
C ASN A 69 -17.72 -24.97 -27.74
N LYS A 70 -17.88 -26.27 -27.50
CA LYS A 70 -17.66 -27.36 -28.44
C LYS A 70 -18.64 -27.29 -29.61
N GLU A 71 -18.21 -27.87 -30.73
CA GLU A 71 -19.02 -28.55 -31.76
C GLU A 71 -20.30 -27.87 -32.26
N GLN A 72 -20.33 -27.51 -33.55
CA GLN A 72 -21.53 -27.79 -34.36
C GLN A 72 -21.24 -27.85 -35.86
N GLU A 73 -21.52 -29.05 -36.38
CA GLU A 73 -21.67 -29.46 -37.78
C GLU A 73 -22.76 -28.68 -38.52
N TRP A 74 -22.54 -28.32 -39.79
CA TRP A 74 -23.56 -28.27 -40.85
C TRP A 74 -22.83 -28.62 -42.17
N MET A 75 -22.98 -29.79 -42.81
CA MET A 75 -24.15 -30.46 -43.40
C MET A 75 -24.18 -30.29 -44.93
N ASN A 76 -23.94 -31.43 -45.60
CA ASN A 76 -24.41 -31.93 -46.91
C ASN A 76 -24.81 -30.96 -48.05
N SER A 77 -24.29 -31.27 -49.25
CA SER A 77 -25.13 -31.81 -50.33
C SER A 77 -24.31 -32.37 -51.51
N PRO A 78 -24.49 -33.66 -51.88
CA PRO A 78 -24.27 -34.16 -53.23
C PRO A 78 -25.62 -34.24 -53.97
N GLU A 79 -25.68 -33.87 -55.24
CA GLU A 79 -26.52 -34.56 -56.24
C GLU A 79 -26.24 -34.08 -57.66
N GLU A 80 -26.07 -35.08 -58.52
CA GLU A 80 -26.02 -35.07 -59.98
C GLU A 80 -27.40 -34.72 -60.58
N ASP A 81 -27.43 -34.17 -61.81
CA ASP A 81 -27.82 -34.90 -63.04
C ASP A 81 -28.26 -33.94 -64.19
N ARG A 82 -27.67 -34.17 -65.39
CA ARG A 82 -28.12 -33.87 -66.79
C ARG A 82 -28.11 -32.44 -67.35
N MET A 83 -27.78 -32.17 -68.62
CA MET A 83 -27.26 -32.94 -69.78
C MET A 83 -26.89 -31.96 -70.95
N MET A 84 -25.93 -32.40 -71.77
CA MET A 84 -25.70 -32.17 -73.22
C MET A 84 -25.22 -30.81 -73.81
N GLY A 85 -23.99 -30.87 -74.37
CA GLY A 85 -23.53 -30.13 -75.56
C GLY A 85 -22.06 -30.48 -75.93
N PRO A 86 -21.75 -31.09 -77.10
CA PRO A 86 -20.38 -31.41 -77.54
C PRO A 86 -19.87 -30.49 -78.69
N PRO A 87 -18.59 -30.57 -79.14
CA PRO A 87 -17.34 -30.74 -78.38
C PRO A 87 -16.20 -29.76 -78.79
N LEU A 88 -15.17 -29.70 -77.94
CA LEU A 88 -13.73 -29.44 -78.20
C LEU A 88 -13.27 -28.10 -78.81
N SER A 89 -12.50 -27.33 -78.02
CA SER A 89 -11.31 -26.66 -78.53
C SER A 89 -10.19 -26.65 -77.47
N ASP A 90 -9.00 -26.92 -77.98
CA ASP A 90 -7.74 -27.24 -77.30
C ASP A 90 -7.15 -26.11 -76.43
N ASN A 91 -6.52 -26.53 -75.33
CA ASN A 91 -5.27 -26.04 -74.75
C ASN A 91 -4.92 -24.54 -74.77
N ALA A 92 -4.91 -23.90 -73.59
CA ALA A 92 -3.77 -23.13 -73.03
C ALA A 92 -4.13 -22.49 -71.67
N PRO A 93 -3.15 -22.22 -70.79
CA PRO A 93 -3.34 -22.21 -69.33
C PRO A 93 -4.09 -20.98 -68.81
N GLN A 94 -5.01 -21.22 -67.86
CA GLN A 94 -5.47 -20.18 -66.95
C GLN A 94 -4.28 -19.66 -66.14
N GLN A 95 -3.81 -18.46 -66.49
CA GLN A 95 -2.91 -17.70 -65.64
C GLN A 95 -3.69 -17.31 -64.38
N ILE A 96 -3.25 -17.85 -63.25
CA ILE A 96 -3.68 -17.44 -61.92
C ILE A 96 -3.05 -16.06 -61.64
N PRO A 97 -3.82 -14.97 -61.51
CA PRO A 97 -3.28 -13.72 -61.00
C PRO A 97 -3.32 -13.78 -59.47
N GLN A 98 -2.44 -14.58 -58.86
CA GLN A 98 -2.26 -14.58 -57.40
C GLN A 98 -0.86 -14.15 -56.94
N ARG A 99 0.13 -14.07 -57.84
CA ARG A 99 1.50 -13.68 -57.43
C ARG A 99 1.60 -12.21 -56.99
N GLN A 100 0.87 -11.31 -57.65
CA GLN A 100 0.90 -9.87 -57.30
C GLN A 100 0.25 -9.55 -55.95
N ASN A 101 -0.76 -10.32 -55.52
CA ASN A 101 -1.35 -10.15 -54.18
C ASN A 101 -0.43 -10.68 -53.08
N ILE A 102 0.33 -11.75 -53.35
CA ILE A 102 1.25 -12.33 -52.37
C ILE A 102 2.46 -11.40 -52.17
N GLU A 103 3.02 -10.84 -53.24
CA GLU A 103 4.12 -9.86 -53.16
C GLU A 103 3.72 -8.60 -52.38
N GLN A 104 2.50 -8.09 -52.58
CA GLN A 104 1.98 -6.96 -51.80
C GLN A 104 1.71 -7.30 -50.34
N ILE A 105 1.22 -8.51 -50.07
CA ILE A 105 1.01 -9.01 -48.70
C ILE A 105 2.36 -9.22 -48.00
N GLU A 106 3.39 -9.68 -48.71
CA GLU A 106 4.75 -9.87 -48.21
C GLU A 106 5.42 -8.52 -47.91
N GLU A 107 5.31 -7.54 -48.80
CA GLU A 107 5.81 -6.17 -48.56
C GLU A 107 5.14 -5.52 -47.35
N ILE A 108 3.82 -5.68 -47.20
CA ILE A 108 3.08 -5.18 -46.03
C ILE A 108 3.49 -5.94 -44.77
N ALA A 109 3.71 -7.25 -44.85
CA ALA A 109 4.14 -8.06 -43.71
C ALA A 109 5.56 -7.69 -43.25
N GLU A 110 6.50 -7.49 -44.19
CA GLU A 110 7.85 -7.05 -43.88
C GLU A 110 7.86 -5.65 -43.27
N ALA A 111 7.08 -4.72 -43.80
CA ALA A 111 6.95 -3.38 -43.23
C ALA A 111 6.39 -3.40 -41.80
N ILE A 112 5.37 -4.23 -41.53
CA ILE A 112 4.80 -4.40 -40.19
C ILE A 112 5.81 -5.06 -39.24
N VAL A 113 6.55 -6.06 -39.70
CA VAL A 113 7.58 -6.74 -38.90
C VAL A 113 8.72 -5.80 -38.56
N GLU A 114 9.21 -5.01 -39.50
CA GLU A 114 10.27 -4.01 -39.29
C GLU A 114 9.80 -2.94 -38.30
N GLU A 115 8.58 -2.40 -38.46
CA GLU A 115 7.99 -1.43 -37.54
C GLU A 115 7.91 -1.99 -36.11
N LYS A 116 7.44 -3.23 -35.96
CA LYS A 116 7.33 -3.89 -34.65
C LYS A 116 8.69 -4.23 -34.04
N LEU A 117 9.67 -4.60 -34.86
CA LEU A 117 11.04 -4.88 -34.40
C LEU A 117 11.74 -3.60 -33.93
N GLN A 118 11.50 -2.48 -34.63
CA GLN A 118 12.04 -1.17 -34.26
C GLN A 118 11.37 -0.60 -32.99
N GLU A 119 10.06 -0.77 -32.82
CA GLU A 119 9.33 -0.43 -31.59
C GLU A 119 9.84 -1.27 -30.40
N PHE A 120 10.08 -2.57 -30.62
CA PHE A 120 10.66 -3.46 -29.62
C PHE A 120 12.11 -3.10 -29.26
N SER A 121 12.95 -2.79 -30.24
CA SER A 121 14.33 -2.33 -30.03
C SER A 121 14.38 -1.04 -29.21
N SER A 122 13.47 -0.11 -29.51
CA SER A 122 13.33 1.14 -28.76
C SER A 122 12.93 0.88 -27.30
N SER A 123 12.02 -0.06 -27.05
CA SER A 123 11.61 -0.48 -25.71
C SER A 123 12.74 -1.16 -24.92
N ILE A 124 13.72 -1.80 -25.57
CA ILE A 124 14.93 -2.32 -24.89
C ILE A 124 15.85 -1.18 -24.43
N GLY A 125 15.91 -0.07 -25.18
CA GLY A 125 16.58 1.15 -24.74
C GLY A 125 16.05 1.64 -23.40
N ASP A 126 14.74 1.51 -23.18
CA ASP A 126 14.08 1.88 -21.92
C ASP A 126 14.44 0.96 -20.74
N ILE A 127 14.79 -0.31 -20.99
CA ILE A 127 15.19 -1.24 -19.92
C ILE A 127 16.52 -0.83 -19.29
N ASN A 128 17.48 -0.34 -20.07
CA ASN A 128 18.75 0.14 -19.53
C ASN A 128 18.56 1.41 -18.69
N ILE A 129 17.70 2.33 -19.16
CA ILE A 129 17.35 3.54 -18.42
C ILE A 129 16.61 3.18 -17.13
N TRP A 130 15.68 2.23 -17.19
CA TRP A 130 14.96 1.73 -16.02
C TRP A 130 15.90 1.08 -15.02
N LYS A 131 16.83 0.23 -15.47
CA LYS A 131 17.84 -0.41 -14.62
C LYS A 131 18.71 0.63 -13.90
N GLU A 132 19.15 1.67 -14.60
CA GLU A 132 19.96 2.72 -13.99
C GLU A 132 19.15 3.52 -12.96
N ARG A 133 17.89 3.84 -13.27
CA ARG A 133 16.97 4.50 -12.31
C ARG A 133 16.77 3.65 -11.05
N VAL A 134 16.46 2.36 -11.22
CA VAL A 134 16.26 1.43 -10.09
C VAL A 134 17.54 1.27 -9.27
N ASN A 135 18.71 1.16 -9.90
CA ASN A 135 19.98 1.12 -9.17
C ASN A 135 20.24 2.40 -8.37
N SER A 136 19.91 3.56 -8.94
CA SER A 136 20.02 4.84 -8.26
C SER A 136 19.07 4.93 -7.07
N GLU A 137 17.80 4.53 -7.25
CA GLU A 137 16.78 4.49 -6.18
C GLU A 137 17.16 3.52 -5.07
N ILE A 138 17.62 2.31 -5.40
CA ILE A 138 18.13 1.33 -4.43
C ILE A 138 19.34 1.91 -3.67
N GLY A 139 20.23 2.62 -4.37
CA GLY A 139 21.36 3.31 -3.78
C GLY A 139 20.93 4.35 -2.75
N ALA A 140 19.95 5.20 -3.10
CA ALA A 140 19.38 6.21 -2.22
C ALA A 140 18.69 5.58 -1.00
N ILE A 141 17.88 4.53 -1.21
CA ILE A 141 17.22 3.78 -0.13
C ILE A 141 18.26 3.20 0.83
N LYS A 142 19.33 2.60 0.31
CA LYS A 142 20.41 2.05 1.15
C LYS A 142 21.07 3.13 2.01
N GLN A 143 21.28 4.32 1.45
CA GLN A 143 21.84 5.45 2.19
C GLN A 143 20.88 5.93 3.29
N GLU A 144 19.58 6.03 3.01
CA GLU A 144 18.57 6.39 4.00
C GLU A 144 18.46 5.34 5.12
N VAL A 145 18.51 4.04 4.80
CA VAL A 145 18.53 2.98 5.82
C VAL A 145 19.75 3.10 6.74
N ILE A 146 20.93 3.39 6.18
CA ILE A 146 22.14 3.64 6.98
C ILE A 146 21.97 4.88 7.87
N ARG A 147 21.36 5.95 7.33
CA ARG A 147 21.07 7.17 8.08
C ARG A 147 20.12 6.92 9.25
N ILE A 148 19.02 6.19 9.01
CA ILE A 148 18.04 5.80 10.04
C ILE A 148 18.70 4.96 11.12
N ARG A 149 19.53 3.98 10.73
CA ARG A 149 20.29 3.16 11.69
C ARG A 149 21.17 4.04 12.58
N ASN A 150 21.95 4.95 11.99
CA ASN A 150 22.83 5.84 12.76
C ASN A 150 22.03 6.77 13.69
N GLN A 151 20.87 7.26 13.25
CA GLN A 151 19.97 8.06 14.10
C GLN A 151 19.41 7.24 15.27
N LEU A 152 19.06 5.97 15.05
CA LEU A 152 18.59 5.07 16.09
C LEU A 152 19.68 4.76 17.11
N GLU A 153 20.91 4.47 16.65
CA GLU A 153 22.06 4.23 17.53
C GLU A 153 22.35 5.47 18.41
N ASN A 154 22.34 6.67 17.82
CA ASN A 154 22.50 7.93 18.55
C ASN A 154 21.36 8.19 19.55
N LEU A 155 20.12 7.87 19.16
CA LEU A 155 18.96 7.98 20.04
C LEU A 155 19.08 7.02 21.23
N GLN A 156 19.50 5.78 20.99
CA GLN A 156 19.68 4.77 22.05
C GLN A 156 20.75 5.22 23.05
N ILE A 157 21.89 5.72 22.56
CA ILE A 157 22.96 6.28 23.41
C ILE A 157 22.43 7.48 24.22
N GLY A 158 21.72 8.40 23.56
CA GLY A 158 21.13 9.57 24.20
C GLY A 158 20.09 9.20 25.27
N MET A 159 19.22 8.24 24.98
CA MET A 159 18.21 7.73 25.92
C MET A 159 18.87 7.05 27.12
N LEU A 160 19.87 6.19 26.90
CA LEU A 160 20.58 5.53 27.99
C LEU A 160 21.23 6.55 28.93
N GLY A 161 21.92 7.56 28.37
CA GLY A 161 22.50 8.65 29.16
C GLY A 161 21.45 9.48 29.93
N LYS A 162 20.27 9.73 29.33
CA LYS A 162 19.16 10.43 30.02
C LYS A 162 18.57 9.58 31.14
N VAL A 163 18.41 8.28 30.95
CA VAL A 163 17.90 7.35 31.98
C VAL A 163 18.90 7.23 33.13
N GLU A 164 20.19 7.13 32.85
CA GLU A 164 21.23 7.13 33.88
C GLU A 164 21.25 8.45 34.67
N GLY A 165 21.17 9.58 33.97
CA GLY A 165 21.08 10.90 34.59
C GLY A 165 19.83 11.04 35.47
N TYR A 166 18.69 10.53 35.01
CA TYR A 166 17.45 10.50 35.78
C TYR A 166 17.58 9.62 37.02
N ASN A 167 18.11 8.39 36.89
CA ASN A 167 18.33 7.49 38.02
C ASN A 167 19.23 8.14 39.07
N LYS A 168 20.32 8.79 38.65
CA LYS A 168 21.20 9.53 39.56
C LYS A 168 20.48 10.68 40.26
N SER A 169 19.68 11.46 39.54
CA SER A 169 18.88 12.54 40.12
C SER A 169 17.86 12.03 41.15
N VAL A 170 17.17 10.92 40.86
CA VAL A 170 16.24 10.27 41.79
C VAL A 170 16.97 9.75 43.03
N GLN A 171 18.16 9.16 42.88
CA GLN A 171 18.98 8.73 44.02
C GLN A 171 19.41 9.89 44.91
N THR A 172 19.85 11.01 44.32
CA THR A 172 20.18 12.23 45.06
C THR A 172 18.96 12.80 45.77
N MET A 173 17.82 12.88 45.09
CA MET A 173 16.58 13.35 45.71
C MET A 173 16.14 12.42 46.86
N SER A 174 16.34 11.11 46.73
CA SER A 174 16.06 10.15 47.81
C SER A 174 16.96 10.36 49.02
N SER A 175 18.26 10.64 48.81
CA SER A 175 19.19 10.92 49.91
C SER A 175 18.87 12.26 50.60
N GLU A 176 18.54 13.29 49.84
CA GLU A 176 18.09 14.59 50.35
C GLU A 176 16.77 14.45 51.13
N MET A 177 15.79 13.71 50.61
CA MET A 177 14.53 13.43 51.30
C MET A 177 14.76 12.69 52.62
N LYS A 178 15.67 11.72 52.65
CA LYS A 178 16.06 11.03 53.90
C LYS A 178 16.73 11.98 54.89
N ALA A 179 17.59 12.88 54.43
CA ALA A 179 18.22 13.88 55.28
C ALA A 179 17.16 14.82 55.87
N LEU A 180 16.22 15.28 55.05
CA LEU A 180 15.11 16.13 55.47
C LEU A 180 14.19 15.41 56.46
N SER A 181 13.90 14.12 56.25
CA SER A 181 13.17 13.29 57.21
C SER A 181 13.86 13.26 58.57
N LYS A 182 15.18 13.06 58.61
CA LYS A 182 15.95 13.08 59.88
C LYS A 182 15.94 14.45 60.55
N VAL A 183 16.00 15.53 59.77
CA VAL A 183 15.89 16.89 60.31
C VAL A 183 14.50 17.11 60.89
N MET A 184 13.46 16.64 60.21
CA MET A 184 12.08 16.71 60.68
C MET A 184 11.87 15.91 61.96
N GLU A 185 12.41 14.69 62.05
CA GLU A 185 12.42 13.89 63.29
C GLU A 185 13.06 14.67 64.46
N LYS A 186 14.24 15.26 64.24
CA LYS A 186 14.94 16.08 65.23
C LYS A 186 14.19 17.32 65.67
N ILE A 187 13.27 17.84 64.85
CA ILE A 187 12.45 19.02 65.19
C ILE A 187 11.14 18.59 65.88
N ILE A 188 10.49 17.53 65.41
CA ILE A 188 9.21 17.06 65.95
C ILE A 188 9.34 16.51 67.37
N GLU A 189 10.41 15.76 67.66
CA GLU A 189 10.63 15.19 69.00
C GLU A 189 10.67 16.24 70.13
N PRO A 190 11.53 17.28 70.07
CA PRO A 190 11.56 18.31 71.11
C PRO A 190 10.28 19.15 71.11
N LEU A 191 9.66 19.45 69.95
CA LEU A 191 8.37 20.15 69.93
C LEU A 191 7.27 19.36 70.64
N SER A 192 7.17 18.05 70.38
CA SER A 192 6.19 17.16 71.02
C SER A 192 6.44 17.06 72.53
N THR A 193 7.71 16.98 72.94
CA THR A 193 8.10 16.94 74.35
C THR A 193 7.75 18.27 75.03
N ASN A 194 8.13 19.40 74.44
CA ASN A 194 7.83 20.73 74.96
C ASN A 194 6.32 20.98 75.05
N VAL A 195 5.53 20.57 74.06
CA VAL A 195 4.06 20.68 74.10
C VAL A 195 3.47 19.84 75.23
N LYS A 196 3.96 18.61 75.45
CA LYS A 196 3.52 17.75 76.57
C LYS A 196 3.89 18.36 77.93
N GLU A 197 5.09 18.92 78.06
CA GLU A 197 5.51 19.61 79.29
C GLU A 197 4.66 20.85 79.57
N LEU A 198 4.42 21.70 78.57
CA LEU A 198 3.54 22.86 78.67
C LEU A 198 2.11 22.46 79.06
N SER A 199 1.59 21.38 78.48
CA SER A 199 0.28 20.83 78.85
C SER A 199 0.24 20.42 80.33
N ARG A 200 1.26 19.68 80.82
CA ARG A 200 1.35 19.30 82.24
C ARG A 200 1.49 20.48 83.18
N ILE A 201 2.27 21.50 82.81
CA ILE A 201 2.42 22.73 83.61
C ILE A 201 1.07 23.45 83.70
N THR A 202 0.35 23.54 82.59
CA THR A 202 -0.99 24.15 82.54
C THR A 202 -2.00 23.39 83.39
N GLU A 203 -2.03 22.06 83.33
CA GLU A 203 -2.88 21.21 84.18
C GLU A 203 -2.58 21.40 85.67
N LYS A 204 -1.30 21.39 86.07
CA LYS A 204 -0.90 21.66 87.45
C LYS A 204 -1.38 23.03 87.92
N PHE A 205 -1.21 24.07 87.11
CA PHE A 205 -1.71 25.41 87.42
C PHE A 205 -3.24 25.47 87.53
N LYS A 206 -3.96 24.69 86.72
CA LYS A 206 -5.43 24.61 86.78
C LYS A 206 -5.91 23.87 88.03
N GLY A 207 -5.20 22.82 88.46
CA GLY A 207 -5.52 22.04 89.67
C GLY A 207 -5.20 22.75 90.99
N ILE A 208 -4.29 23.75 91.00
CA ILE A 208 -3.93 24.52 92.20
C ILE A 208 -4.96 25.63 92.52
N LYS A 209 -5.90 25.92 91.61
CA LYS A 209 -6.95 26.95 91.80
C LYS A 209 -8.34 26.41 92.20
N GLY A 210 -8.45 25.13 92.58
CA GLY A 210 -9.66 24.53 93.16
C GLY A 210 -9.38 23.99 94.54
#